data_AF-A0A3Y9C5D3-F1
#
_entry.id   AF-A0A3Y9C5D3-F1
#
_cell.length_a   1.000
_cell.length_b   1.000
_cell.length_c   1.000
_cell.angle_alpha   90.00
_cell.angle_beta   90.00
_cell.angle_gamma   90.00
#
_symmetry.space_group_name_H-M   'P 1'
#
loop_
_entity.id
_entity.type
_entity.pdbx_description
1 polymer ?
#
loop_
_entity_poly.entity_id
_entity_poly.type
_entity_poly.pdbx_seq_one_letter_code
_entity_poly.pdbx_strand_id
1 'polypeptide(L)'
;RYTKELADAQTRNTDLQRRLAAGGRVRVKGRCTVPASATPASTGSVGDAATVELYPDSGQNVLSIRSGIISDQAKLRYLQQYVMEQCQ
;
A
#
# COMPACT_ATOMS: atom_id res chain seq x y z
N ARG A 1 1.27 -23.88 -9.39
CA ARG A 1 1.66 -23.15 -8.15
C ARG A 1 1.39 -21.65 -8.29
N TYR A 2 1.87 -20.99 -9.34
CA TYR A 2 1.76 -19.53 -9.52
C TYR A 2 0.34 -18.97 -9.70
N THR A 3 -0.58 -19.74 -10.28
CA THR A 3 -1.96 -19.28 -10.53
C THR A 3 -2.78 -19.12 -9.26
N LYS A 4 -2.63 -20.04 -8.30
CA LYS A 4 -3.33 -19.96 -7.00
C LYS A 4 -2.84 -18.78 -6.17
N GLU A 5 -1.52 -18.63 -6.04
CA GLU A 5 -0.93 -17.53 -5.27
C GLU A 5 -1.31 -16.16 -5.86
N LEU A 6 -1.37 -16.06 -7.20
CA LEU A 6 -1.86 -14.87 -7.89
C LEU A 6 -3.33 -14.58 -7.58
N ALA A 7 -4.20 -15.59 -7.72
CA ALA A 7 -5.64 -15.43 -7.46
C ALA A 7 -5.93 -15.07 -6.00
N ASP A 8 -5.21 -15.67 -5.06
CA ASP A 8 -5.32 -15.36 -3.63
C ASP A 8 -4.89 -13.91 -3.35
N ALA A 9 -3.79 -13.45 -3.95
CA ALA A 9 -3.31 -12.08 -3.80
C ALA A 9 -4.27 -11.05 -4.42
N GLN A 10 -4.84 -11.35 -5.59
CA GLN A 10 -5.86 -10.53 -6.24
C GLN A 10 -7.12 -10.43 -5.38
N THR A 11 -7.64 -11.57 -4.89
CA THR A 11 -8.83 -11.62 -4.03
C THR A 11 -8.66 -10.77 -2.78
N ARG A 12 -7.50 -10.88 -2.10
CA ARG A 12 -7.18 -10.05 -0.94
C ARG A 12 -7.14 -8.56 -1.27
N ASN A 13 -6.65 -8.19 -2.46
CA ASN A 13 -6.59 -6.78 -2.85
C ASN A 13 -7.98 -6.22 -3.17
N THR A 14 -8.79 -6.99 -3.91
CA THR A 14 -10.20 -6.64 -4.18
C THR A 14 -11.01 -6.50 -2.91
N ASP A 15 -10.79 -7.36 -1.91
CA ASP A 15 -11.43 -7.23 -0.61
C ASP A 15 -11.09 -5.92 0.09
N LEU A 16 -9.80 -5.54 0.10
CA LEU A 16 -9.37 -4.27 0.67
C LEU A 16 -9.96 -3.07 -0.05
N GLN A 17 -10.03 -3.10 -1.38
CA GLN A 17 -10.67 -2.02 -2.16
C GLN A 17 -12.14 -1.86 -1.80
N ARG A 18 -12.87 -2.98 -1.64
CA ARG A 18 -14.27 -2.97 -1.21
C ARG A 18 -14.42 -2.38 0.18
N ARG A 19 -13.54 -2.75 1.12
CA ARG A 19 -13.54 -2.22 2.48
C ARG A 19 -13.30 -0.71 2.52
N LEU A 20 -12.41 -0.19 1.68
CA LEU A 20 -12.20 1.26 1.57
C LEU A 20 -13.38 1.99 0.92
N ALA A 21 -13.94 1.43 -0.14
CA ALA A 21 -15.15 1.98 -0.78
C ALA A 21 -16.34 2.04 0.19
N ALA A 22 -16.41 1.11 1.16
CA ALA A 22 -17.41 1.11 2.23
C ALA A 22 -17.09 2.08 3.40
N GLY A 23 -16.11 2.98 3.27
CA GLY A 23 -15.72 3.95 4.31
C GLY A 23 -14.62 3.47 5.26
N GLY A 24 -13.99 2.33 4.96
CA GLY A 24 -12.81 1.87 5.69
C GLY A 24 -11.62 2.83 5.55
N ARG A 25 -10.71 2.81 6.53
CA ARG A 25 -9.53 3.69 6.56
C ARG A 25 -8.24 2.90 6.40
N VAL A 26 -7.24 3.50 5.76
CA VAL A 26 -5.87 2.96 5.67
C VAL A 26 -4.97 3.64 6.70
N ARG A 27 -4.18 2.85 7.43
CA ARG A 27 -3.12 3.37 8.29
C ARG A 27 -1.80 3.40 7.52
N VAL A 28 -1.28 4.59 7.27
CA VAL A 28 0.06 4.77 6.72
C VAL A 28 1.04 4.99 7.87
N LYS A 29 2.08 4.14 7.97
CA LYS A 29 3.17 4.38 8.92
C LYS A 29 4.16 5.35 8.28
N GLY A 30 4.19 6.58 8.76
CA GLY A 30 5.22 7.56 8.42
C GLY A 30 6.32 7.61 9.48
N ARG A 31 7.53 7.96 9.06
CA ARG A 31 8.63 8.41 9.95
C ARG A 31 9.11 9.75 9.42
N CYS A 32 9.08 10.78 10.26
CA CYS A 32 9.78 12.04 10.00
C CYS A 32 11.14 11.99 10.71
N THR A 33 12.22 12.13 9.96
CA THR A 33 13.59 12.21 10.50
C THR A 33 13.98 13.62 10.91
N VAL A 34 13.20 14.62 10.52
CA VAL A 34 13.40 16.01 10.93
C VAL A 34 12.91 16.15 12.38
N PRO A 35 13.75 16.64 13.31
CA PRO A 35 13.28 16.94 14.66
C PRO A 35 12.18 17.99 14.55
N ALA A 36 11.01 17.68 15.11
CA ALA A 36 9.92 18.64 15.16
C ALA A 36 10.39 19.88 15.93
N SER A 37 10.46 21.03 15.26
CA SER A 37 10.58 22.34 15.91
C SER A 37 9.25 22.67 16.56
N ALA A 38 8.79 21.84 17.50
CA ALA A 38 7.61 22.13 18.28
C ALA A 38 8.01 23.12 19.37
N THR A 39 7.41 24.32 19.36
CA THR A 39 7.39 25.18 20.55
C THR A 39 6.89 24.31 21.70
N PRO A 40 7.62 24.17 22.82
CA PRO A 40 7.20 23.31 23.91
C PRO A 40 5.81 23.76 24.36
N ALA A 41 4.83 22.86 24.22
CA ALA A 41 3.52 23.15 24.74
C ALA A 41 3.63 23.26 26.27
N SER A 42 3.08 24.34 26.83
CA SER A 42 2.85 24.45 28.27
C SER A 42 2.20 23.16 28.77
N THR A 43 2.55 22.71 29.98
CA THR A 43 2.19 21.41 30.59
C THR A 43 0.69 21.08 30.68
N GLY A 44 -0.20 21.95 30.16
CA GLY A 44 -1.64 21.72 30.05
C GLY A 44 -2.24 21.86 28.63
N SER A 45 -1.46 22.05 27.57
CA SER A 45 -1.99 22.21 26.20
C SER A 45 -1.45 21.14 25.26
N VAL A 46 -2.32 20.34 24.68
CA VAL A 46 -2.00 19.57 23.47
C VAL A 46 -2.09 20.56 22.30
N GLY A 47 -0.94 21.01 21.80
CA GLY A 47 -0.91 21.88 20.62
C GLY A 47 -1.59 21.19 19.44
N ASP A 48 -2.53 21.87 18.79
CA ASP A 48 -3.21 21.42 17.58
C ASP A 48 -2.22 21.56 16.40
N ALA A 49 -1.31 20.58 16.29
CA ALA A 49 -0.40 20.51 15.15
C ALA A 49 -1.24 20.34 13.88
N ALA A 50 -0.93 21.12 12.83
CA ALA A 50 -1.63 21.04 11.56
C ALA A 50 -1.75 19.58 11.11
N THR A 51 -3.00 19.09 11.03
CA THR A 51 -3.27 17.73 10.59
C THR A 51 -2.84 17.61 9.13
N VAL A 52 -1.88 16.73 8.85
CA VAL A 52 -1.52 16.39 7.47
C VAL A 52 -2.57 15.42 6.95
N GLU A 53 -3.49 15.93 6.14
CA GLU A 53 -4.47 15.10 5.44
C GLU A 53 -3.89 14.64 4.10
N LEU A 54 -3.95 13.33 3.86
CA LEU A 54 -3.70 12.76 2.54
C LEU A 54 -4.92 12.98 1.66
N TYR A 55 -4.73 13.02 0.34
CA TYR A 55 -5.84 13.11 -0.61
C TYR A 55 -6.86 11.97 -0.36
N PRO A 56 -8.18 12.21 -0.47
CA PRO A 56 -9.20 11.22 -0.13
C PRO A 56 -8.99 9.86 -0.80
N ASP A 57 -8.56 9.85 -2.06
CA ASP A 57 -8.38 8.63 -2.86
C ASP A 57 -7.03 7.93 -2.63
N SER A 58 -6.18 8.44 -1.73
CA SER A 58 -4.83 7.89 -1.48
C SER A 58 -4.87 6.40 -1.14
N GLY A 59 -5.88 5.96 -0.37
CA GLY A 59 -6.04 4.55 -0.03
C GLY A 59 -6.30 3.67 -1.27
N GLN A 60 -7.17 4.13 -2.17
CA GLN A 60 -7.50 3.43 -3.41
C GLN A 60 -6.32 3.40 -4.39
N ASN A 61 -5.55 4.48 -4.45
CA ASN A 61 -4.34 4.57 -5.29
C ASN A 61 -3.29 3.55 -4.85
N VAL A 62 -3.04 3.41 -3.54
CA VAL A 62 -2.10 2.42 -3.00
C VAL A 62 -2.54 0.99 -3.36
N LEU A 63 -3.82 0.67 -3.24
CA LEU A 63 -4.33 -0.66 -3.60
C LEU A 63 -4.27 -0.93 -5.11
N SER A 64 -4.47 0.09 -5.94
CA SER A 64 -4.31 0.01 -7.39
C SER A 64 -2.87 -0.29 -7.80
N ILE A 65 -1.91 0.43 -7.19
CA ILE A 65 -0.47 0.17 -7.37
C ILE A 65 -0.13 -1.27 -6.95
N ARG A 66 -0.63 -1.71 -5.80
CA ARG A 66 -0.43 -3.08 -5.33
C ARG A 66 -0.97 -4.12 -6.33
N SER A 67 -2.10 -3.84 -6.99
CA SER A 67 -2.69 -4.72 -8.00
C SER A 67 -1.77 -4.88 -9.21
N GLY A 68 -1.22 -3.76 -9.71
CA GLY A 68 -0.22 -3.77 -10.79
C GLY A 68 1.02 -4.60 -10.44
N ILE A 69 1.60 -4.39 -9.26
CA ILE A 69 2.77 -5.13 -8.78
C ILE A 69 2.48 -6.64 -8.71
N ILE A 70 1.30 -7.05 -8.22
CA ILE A 70 0.91 -8.47 -8.16
C ILE A 70 0.89 -9.09 -9.57
N SER A 71 0.31 -8.38 -10.55
CA SER A 71 0.26 -8.83 -11.95
C SER A 71 1.65 -8.95 -12.55
N ASP A 72 2.48 -7.92 -12.36
CA ASP A 72 3.81 -7.88 -12.97
C ASP A 72 4.76 -8.91 -12.37
N GLN A 73 4.69 -9.15 -11.06
CA GLN A 73 5.44 -10.24 -10.43
C GLN A 73 5.04 -11.61 -10.96
N ALA A 74 3.76 -11.83 -11.29
CA ALA A 74 3.33 -13.08 -11.90
C ALA A 74 3.87 -13.24 -13.33
N LYS A 75 3.82 -12.18 -14.14
CA LYS A 75 4.40 -12.18 -15.50
C LYS A 75 5.90 -12.44 -15.46
N LEU A 76 6.64 -11.77 -14.57
CA LEU A 76 8.08 -11.94 -14.43
C LEU A 76 8.46 -13.38 -14.07
N ARG A 77 7.76 -13.98 -13.08
CA ARG A 77 8.00 -15.38 -12.72
C ARG A 77 7.75 -16.34 -13.88
N TYR A 78 6.66 -16.12 -14.62
CA TYR A 78 6.35 -16.92 -15.80
C TYR A 78 7.45 -16.81 -16.87
N LEU A 79 7.87 -15.58 -17.21
CA LEU A 79 8.90 -15.36 -18.22
C LEU A 79 10.27 -15.91 -17.81
N GLN A 80 10.65 -15.75 -16.54
CA GLN A 80 11.87 -16.34 -16.00
C GLN A 80 11.85 -17.87 -16.12
N GLN A 81 10.73 -18.51 -15.77
CA GLN A 81 10.57 -19.96 -15.92
C GLN A 81 10.67 -20.39 -17.38
N TYR A 82 9.99 -19.67 -18.28
CA TYR A 82 10.02 -19.95 -19.70
C TYR A 82 11.45 -19.91 -20.27
N VAL A 83 12.24 -18.88 -19.94
CA VAL A 83 13.64 -18.78 -20.38
C VAL A 83 14.46 -19.95 -19.85
N MET A 84 14.30 -20.35 -18.58
CA MET A 84 15.04 -21.49 -18.01
C MET A 84 14.68 -22.83 -18.66
N GLU A 85 13.45 -23.00 -19.13
CA GLU A 85 12.99 -24.24 -19.77
C GLU A 85 13.34 -24.31 -21.26
N GLN A 86 13.30 -23.19 -21.98
CA GLN A 86 13.42 -23.16 -23.44
C GLN A 86 14.82 -22.79 -23.96
N CYS A 87 15.63 -22.09 -23.15
CA CYS A 87 16.96 -21.63 -23.55
C CYS A 87 18.08 -22.46 -22.91
N GLN A 88 17.84 -23.75 -22.69
CA GLN A 88 18.92 -24.71 -22.41
C GLN A 88 19.84 -24.88 -23.63
#